data_AF-A0A212D3K5-F1
#
_entry.id   AF-A0A212D3K5-F1
#
_cell.length_a   1.000
_cell.length_b   1.000
_cell.length_c   1.000
_cell.angle_alpha   90.00
_cell.angle_beta   90.00
_cell.angle_gamma   90.00
#
_symmetry.space_group_name_H-M   'P 1'
#
loop_
_entity.id
_entity.type
_entity.pdbx_description
1 polymer ?
#
loop_
_entity_poly.entity_id
_entity_poly.type
_entity_poly.pdbx_seq_one_letter_code
_entity_poly.pdbx_strand_id
1 'polypeptide(L)'
;MERMKTQAGRQLSLLKVKKKWLLPASCSFFFVLSVLMTGCFLWQYYLPKLKTGSLGPEVTSAPVRMCPQHPEPVPLAHPLPVLKEALEKVDRILRQALFAPGLAAMSAVVIHNDTVLWTGNFGKKNGSDPASGPPNEYTMYRISSVSKIFPVLMLYRLWEEGTVASLDDPLERYASAFTINNPLGMTSAPQQKSLVDGLEEVGPAPRPSPVTLRRMASQLSGLPRRLRSTSLLWRGSTQEALSLLKDDVLVADPGTRCHYSTLAFSLLAHVLAAHTVQGDYQRWILEKVLEPLGMADTGFDLTPSVRARLAVGFYGSGRPAPLYNLGWYRPSGQMYSTAADLAKLAMVLLGGGPQRLLRPD
;
A
#
# COMPACT_ATOMS: atom_id res chain seq x y z
N MET A 1 -13.21 62.43 79.78
CA MET A 1 -11.80 62.02 79.83
C MET A 1 -11.67 60.76 78.97
N GLU A 2 -10.85 60.63 77.93
CA GLU A 2 -9.94 61.49 77.17
C GLU A 2 -9.48 60.60 75.98
N ARG A 3 -9.42 61.17 74.77
CA ARG A 3 -8.39 61.05 73.68
C ARG A 3 -7.56 59.74 73.55
N MET A 4 -7.12 59.23 72.38
CA MET A 4 -7.00 59.67 70.97
C MET A 4 -6.50 58.47 70.11
N LYS A 5 -6.91 58.43 68.82
CA LYS A 5 -6.23 58.05 67.54
C LYS A 5 -4.79 57.44 67.62
N THR A 6 -4.26 56.54 66.76
CA THR A 6 -4.26 56.41 65.27
C THR A 6 -3.33 55.25 64.79
N GLN A 7 -3.61 54.65 63.59
CA GLN A 7 -2.67 54.15 62.52
C GLN A 7 -1.61 53.04 62.84
N ALA A 8 -1.08 52.20 61.94
CA ALA A 8 -1.02 52.12 60.47
C ALA A 8 -0.63 50.70 59.99
N GLY A 9 -1.03 50.35 58.77
CA GLY A 9 -0.60 49.14 58.06
C GLY A 9 0.84 49.20 57.53
N ARG A 10 1.50 48.05 57.49
CA ARG A 10 2.86 47.84 56.95
C ARG A 10 2.78 47.59 55.43
N GLN A 11 3.21 48.54 54.62
CA GLN A 11 3.57 48.30 53.22
C GLN A 11 5.01 47.78 53.11
N LEU A 12 5.22 46.75 52.28
CA LEU A 12 6.54 46.30 51.83
C LEU A 12 7.14 47.33 50.87
N SER A 13 8.32 47.87 51.21
CA SER A 13 9.10 48.75 50.34
C SER A 13 9.86 47.94 49.29
N LEU A 14 9.40 47.96 48.03
CA LEU A 14 10.19 47.54 46.87
C LEU A 14 11.28 48.58 46.58
N LEU A 15 12.55 48.15 46.57
CA LEU A 15 13.69 48.96 46.12
C LEU A 15 13.46 49.43 44.67
N LYS A 16 13.23 50.73 44.48
CA LYS A 16 13.26 51.38 43.17
C LYS A 16 14.73 51.52 42.71
N VAL A 17 15.21 50.53 41.96
CA VAL A 17 16.46 50.66 41.18
C VAL A 17 16.23 51.68 40.06
N LYS A 18 17.03 52.75 40.03
CA LYS A 18 16.92 53.83 39.03
C LYS A 18 17.14 53.28 37.61
N LYS A 19 16.10 53.39 36.76
CA LYS A 19 16.07 52.95 35.34
C LYS A 19 17.22 53.46 34.44
N LYS A 20 18.03 54.44 34.88
CA LYS A 20 19.12 55.03 34.08
C LYS A 20 20.36 54.14 33.91
N TRP A 21 20.50 53.05 34.67
CA TRP A 21 21.69 52.18 34.63
C TRP A 21 21.45 50.76 34.07
N LEU A 22 20.21 50.40 33.73
CA LEU A 22 19.85 49.06 33.26
C LEU A 22 20.35 48.74 31.84
N LEU A 23 20.27 49.71 30.91
CA LEU A 23 20.76 49.52 29.54
C LEU A 23 22.30 49.35 29.44
N PRO A 24 23.13 50.24 30.02
CA PRO A 24 24.59 50.10 29.90
C PRO A 24 25.15 48.88 30.64
N ALA A 25 24.51 48.48 31.75
CA ALA A 25 24.88 47.26 32.48
C ALA A 25 24.54 45.99 31.68
N SER A 26 23.40 45.96 30.99
CA SER A 26 23.03 44.86 30.10
C SER A 26 23.98 44.74 28.91
N CYS A 27 24.32 45.86 28.25
CA CYS A 27 25.27 45.83 27.14
C CYS A 27 26.67 45.39 27.57
N SER A 28 27.14 45.82 28.75
CA SER A 28 28.43 45.36 29.28
C SER A 28 28.41 43.86 29.57
N PHE A 29 27.32 43.33 30.12
CA PHE A 29 27.19 41.90 30.38
C PHE A 29 27.27 41.07 29.09
N PHE A 30 26.52 41.45 28.04
CA PHE A 30 26.55 40.73 26.76
C PHE A 30 27.90 40.87 26.04
N PHE A 31 28.57 42.01 26.16
CA PHE A 31 29.90 42.20 25.61
C PHE A 31 30.94 41.29 26.30
N VAL A 32 30.94 41.25 27.64
CA VAL A 32 31.83 40.37 28.42
C VAL A 32 31.53 38.89 28.12
N LEU A 33 30.26 38.52 28.00
CA LEU A 33 29.86 37.16 27.65
C LEU A 33 30.34 36.76 26.23
N SER A 34 30.25 37.68 25.27
CA SER A 34 30.75 37.46 23.90
C SER A 34 32.27 37.26 23.87
N VAL A 35 33.02 38.09 24.59
CA VAL A 35 34.48 37.96 24.70
C VAL A 35 34.87 36.64 25.36
N LEU A 36 34.18 36.22 26.43
CA LEU A 36 34.40 34.93 27.08
C LEU A 36 34.12 33.75 26.14
N MET A 37 32.98 33.76 25.44
CA MET A 37 32.64 32.69 24.49
C MET A 37 33.62 32.62 23.32
N THR A 38 34.07 33.76 22.82
CA THR A 38 35.09 33.82 21.75
C THR A 38 36.44 33.31 22.25
N GLY A 39 36.82 33.64 23.49
CA GLY A 39 38.01 33.10 24.15
C GLY A 39 37.95 31.58 24.32
N CYS A 40 36.81 31.03 24.76
CA CYS A 40 36.60 29.59 24.86
C CYS A 40 36.70 28.90 23.49
N PHE A 41 36.17 29.51 22.44
CA PHE A 41 36.22 28.95 21.09
C PHE A 41 37.65 28.93 20.53
N LEU A 42 38.41 30.01 20.74
CA LEU A 42 39.83 30.07 20.37
C LEU A 42 40.65 29.08 21.20
N TRP A 43 40.39 28.95 22.50
CA TRP A 43 41.02 27.94 23.36
C TRP A 43 40.75 26.52 22.85
N GLN A 44 39.51 26.20 22.48
CA GLN A 44 39.15 24.91 21.90
C GLN A 44 39.81 24.68 20.54
N TYR A 45 39.96 25.73 19.73
CA TYR A 45 40.60 25.64 18.43
C TYR A 45 42.11 25.39 18.53
N TYR A 46 42.79 26.00 19.50
CA TYR A 46 44.23 25.90 19.70
C TYR A 46 44.66 24.78 20.67
N LEU A 47 43.71 24.08 21.31
CA LEU A 47 44.02 22.87 22.08
C LEU A 47 44.70 21.85 21.14
N PRO A 48 45.86 21.29 21.52
CA PRO A 48 46.54 20.27 20.73
C PRO A 48 45.60 19.09 20.57
N LYS A 49 45.07 18.89 19.36
CA LYS A 49 44.25 17.72 19.06
C LYS A 49 45.16 16.51 19.19
N LEU A 50 44.80 15.59 20.09
CA LEU A 50 45.49 14.32 20.28
C LEU A 50 45.72 13.68 18.91
N LYS A 51 46.97 13.42 18.56
CA LYS A 51 47.31 12.59 17.41
C LYS A 51 46.73 11.20 17.70
N THR A 52 45.62 10.87 17.07
CA THR A 52 45.13 9.49 17.00
C THR A 52 46.15 8.70 16.19
N GLY A 53 47.08 8.06 16.89
CA GLY A 53 48.19 7.37 16.27
C GLY A 53 48.93 6.46 17.24
N SER A 54 48.23 5.45 17.78
CA SER A 54 48.79 4.11 18.04
C SER A 54 47.66 3.14 18.39
N LEU A 55 46.73 2.93 17.46
CA LEU A 55 46.15 1.59 17.35
C LEU A 55 47.21 0.77 16.61
N GLY A 56 47.44 -0.47 17.07
CA GLY A 56 48.44 -1.39 16.49
C GLY A 56 48.22 -1.62 14.99
N PRO A 57 49.00 -2.53 14.35
CA PRO A 57 48.86 -2.77 12.91
C PRO A 57 47.39 -2.91 12.58
N GLU A 58 46.93 -2.01 11.70
CA GLU A 58 45.58 -1.98 11.17
C GLU A 58 45.39 -3.34 10.51
N VAL A 59 44.86 -4.29 11.28
CA VAL A 59 44.15 -5.41 10.69
C VAL A 59 43.01 -4.70 10.00
N THR A 60 43.17 -4.48 8.70
CA THR A 60 42.07 -4.22 7.79
C THR A 60 41.13 -5.40 7.94
N SER A 61 40.30 -5.35 8.99
CA SER A 61 39.17 -6.23 9.12
C SER A 61 38.40 -5.97 7.86
N ALA A 62 38.40 -6.98 6.97
CA ALA A 62 37.57 -6.98 5.79
C ALA A 62 36.22 -6.41 6.19
N PRO A 63 35.63 -5.48 5.40
CA PRO A 63 34.38 -4.82 5.77
C PRO A 63 33.46 -5.92 6.29
N VAL A 64 33.03 -5.79 7.55
CA VAL A 64 32.14 -6.77 8.16
C VAL A 64 30.93 -6.80 7.26
N ARG A 65 30.88 -7.81 6.38
CA ARG A 65 29.72 -8.09 5.57
C ARG A 65 28.68 -8.51 6.59
N MET A 66 27.89 -7.54 7.05
CA MET A 66 26.63 -7.84 7.70
C MET A 66 25.96 -8.89 6.83
N CYS A 67 25.52 -10.00 7.44
CA CYS A 67 24.80 -11.02 6.71
C CYS A 67 23.73 -10.29 5.87
N PRO A 68 23.69 -10.51 4.55
CA PRO A 68 22.65 -9.91 3.73
C PRO A 68 21.30 -10.18 4.41
N GLN A 69 20.53 -9.13 4.71
CA GLN A 69 19.19 -9.29 5.30
C GLN A 69 18.30 -10.15 4.40
N HIS A 70 18.64 -10.23 3.11
CA HIS A 70 18.09 -11.13 2.13
C HIS A 70 19.22 -11.86 1.38
N PRO A 71 19.08 -13.17 1.09
CA PRO A 71 20.05 -13.87 0.25
C PRO A 71 20.21 -13.12 -1.08
N GLU A 72 21.44 -12.77 -1.44
CA GLU A 72 21.71 -12.22 -2.77
C GLU A 72 21.31 -13.27 -3.81
N PRO A 73 20.55 -12.89 -4.86
CA PRO A 73 20.14 -13.85 -5.87
C PRO A 73 21.36 -14.53 -6.48
N VAL A 74 21.40 -15.85 -6.44
CA VAL A 74 22.49 -16.62 -7.06
C VAL A 74 22.45 -16.35 -8.56
N PRO A 75 23.52 -15.79 -9.17
CA PRO A 75 23.58 -15.62 -10.60
C PRO A 75 23.47 -16.98 -11.28
N LEU A 76 22.44 -17.18 -12.10
CA LEU A 76 22.31 -18.41 -12.90
C LEU A 76 23.24 -18.31 -14.10
N ALA A 77 24.28 -19.14 -14.13
CA ALA A 77 25.12 -19.28 -15.33
C ALA A 77 24.31 -20.00 -16.42
N HIS A 78 23.88 -19.25 -17.43
CA HIS A 78 23.13 -19.79 -18.56
C HIS A 78 24.06 -20.43 -19.61
N PRO A 79 23.64 -21.52 -20.27
CA PRO A 79 22.40 -22.25 -20.08
C PRO A 79 22.48 -23.29 -18.95
N LEU A 80 21.41 -23.43 -18.15
CA LEU A 80 21.24 -24.52 -17.20
C LEU A 80 20.45 -25.66 -17.87
N PRO A 81 21.06 -26.82 -18.18
CA PRO A 81 20.39 -27.89 -18.92
C PRO A 81 19.09 -28.37 -18.25
N VAL A 82 19.09 -28.48 -16.92
CA VAL A 82 17.90 -28.87 -16.13
C VAL A 82 16.74 -27.89 -16.32
N LEU A 83 17.03 -26.59 -16.39
CA LEU A 83 16.02 -25.57 -16.62
C LEU A 83 15.46 -25.65 -18.04
N LYS A 84 16.31 -25.93 -19.03
CA LYS A 84 15.86 -26.14 -20.43
C LYS A 84 14.88 -27.31 -20.53
N GLU A 85 15.23 -28.47 -19.97
CA GLU A 85 14.35 -29.66 -19.96
C GLU A 85 13.02 -29.39 -19.23
N ALA A 86 13.08 -28.67 -18.11
CA ALA A 86 11.88 -28.28 -17.37
C ALA A 86 10.98 -27.36 -18.20
N LEU A 87 11.55 -26.36 -18.90
CA LEU A 87 10.80 -25.44 -19.76
C LEU A 87 10.21 -26.15 -20.99
N GLU A 88 10.91 -27.12 -21.58
CA GLU A 88 10.36 -27.98 -22.63
C GLU A 88 9.18 -28.84 -22.13
N LYS A 89 9.22 -29.27 -20.86
CA LYS A 89 8.09 -29.97 -20.24
C LYS A 89 6.91 -29.02 -19.99
N VAL A 90 7.16 -27.79 -19.53
CA VAL A 90 6.12 -26.75 -19.38
C VAL A 90 5.45 -26.46 -20.72
N ASP A 91 6.23 -26.27 -21.78
CA ASP A 91 5.72 -26.03 -23.13
C ASP A 91 4.78 -27.16 -23.58
N ARG A 92 5.18 -28.43 -23.41
CA ARG A 92 4.32 -29.58 -23.74
C ARG A 92 3.03 -29.61 -22.93
N ILE A 93 3.09 -29.34 -21.62
CA ILE A 93 1.90 -29.33 -20.75
C ILE A 93 0.92 -28.24 -21.21
N LEU A 94 1.40 -27.02 -21.49
CA LEU A 94 0.55 -25.91 -21.90
C LEU A 94 -0.03 -26.11 -23.31
N ARG A 95 0.72 -26.72 -24.23
CA ARG A 95 0.19 -27.14 -25.54
C ARG A 95 -0.93 -28.17 -25.39
N GLN A 96 -0.78 -29.14 -24.49
CA GLN A 96 -1.84 -30.13 -24.24
C GLN A 96 -3.06 -29.50 -23.58
N ALA A 97 -2.87 -28.49 -22.73
CA ALA A 97 -3.99 -27.79 -22.08
C ALA A 97 -4.92 -27.09 -23.08
N LEU A 98 -4.44 -26.69 -24.27
CA LEU A 98 -5.27 -26.08 -25.31
C LEU A 98 -6.37 -26.98 -25.86
N PHE A 99 -6.26 -28.30 -25.71
CA PHE A 99 -7.33 -29.20 -26.14
C PHE A 99 -8.58 -29.11 -25.23
N ALA A 100 -8.51 -28.37 -24.13
CA ALA A 100 -9.66 -28.10 -23.28
C ALA A 100 -10.69 -27.20 -23.99
N PRO A 101 -11.99 -27.54 -23.94
CA PRO A 101 -13.05 -26.70 -24.51
C PRO A 101 -13.03 -25.27 -23.96
N GLY A 102 -13.11 -24.28 -24.85
CA GLY A 102 -13.20 -22.86 -24.49
C GLY A 102 -11.86 -22.14 -24.28
N LEU A 103 -10.72 -22.83 -24.34
CA LEU A 103 -9.40 -22.21 -24.26
C LEU A 103 -8.81 -21.95 -25.65
N ALA A 104 -9.08 -20.76 -26.20
CA ALA A 104 -8.64 -20.40 -27.55
C ALA A 104 -7.19 -19.91 -27.62
N ALA A 105 -6.75 -19.14 -26.63
CA ALA A 105 -5.43 -18.48 -26.60
C ALA A 105 -4.82 -18.54 -25.20
N MET A 106 -3.49 -18.68 -25.16
CA MET A 106 -2.71 -18.57 -23.94
C MET A 106 -1.35 -17.92 -24.25
N SER A 107 -0.93 -17.01 -23.37
CA SER A 107 0.43 -16.47 -23.32
C SER A 107 0.97 -16.68 -21.92
N ALA A 108 2.20 -17.17 -21.82
CA ALA A 108 2.88 -17.47 -20.57
C ALA A 108 4.33 -16.98 -20.63
N VAL A 109 4.82 -16.47 -19.51
CA VAL A 109 6.19 -15.98 -19.35
C VAL A 109 6.74 -16.55 -18.05
N VAL A 110 7.96 -17.08 -18.10
CA VAL A 110 8.71 -17.51 -16.91
C VAL A 110 9.86 -16.53 -16.72
N ILE A 111 9.94 -15.99 -15.51
CA ILE A 111 10.96 -15.02 -15.12
C ILE A 111 11.85 -15.60 -14.03
N HIS A 112 13.07 -15.10 -13.94
CA HIS A 112 13.95 -15.28 -12.80
C HIS A 112 14.68 -13.97 -12.56
N ASN A 113 14.57 -13.43 -11.34
CA ASN A 113 15.01 -12.08 -10.99
C ASN A 113 14.42 -11.02 -11.93
N ASP A 114 15.27 -10.42 -12.76
CA ASP A 114 14.96 -9.37 -13.72
C ASP A 114 14.98 -9.87 -15.18
N THR A 115 15.12 -11.19 -15.38
CA THR A 115 15.30 -11.78 -16.69
C THR A 115 14.12 -12.67 -17.08
N VAL A 116 13.71 -12.57 -18.34
CA VAL A 116 12.75 -13.52 -18.95
C VAL A 116 13.52 -14.76 -19.39
N LEU A 117 13.18 -15.91 -18.81
CA LEU A 117 13.80 -17.19 -19.12
C LEU A 117 13.12 -17.89 -20.29
N TRP A 118 11.81 -17.69 -20.43
CA TRP A 118 11.00 -18.38 -21.42
C TRP A 118 9.69 -17.64 -21.68
N THR A 119 9.26 -17.69 -22.93
CA THR A 119 7.96 -17.23 -23.38
C THR A 119 7.28 -18.35 -24.16
N GLY A 120 6.01 -18.60 -23.86
CA GLY A 120 5.19 -19.56 -24.57
C GLY A 120 3.88 -18.94 -24.98
N ASN A 121 3.55 -19.09 -26.25
CA ASN A 121 2.34 -18.53 -26.83
C ASN A 121 1.63 -19.61 -27.64
N PHE A 122 0.38 -19.86 -27.29
CA PHE A 122 -0.34 -21.05 -27.74
C PHE A 122 -1.76 -20.69 -28.19
N GLY A 123 -2.22 -21.34 -29.26
CA GLY A 123 -3.59 -21.26 -29.73
C GLY A 123 -3.77 -20.17 -30.78
N LYS A 124 -4.94 -19.54 -30.81
CA LYS A 124 -5.32 -18.46 -31.74
C LYS A 124 -5.94 -17.30 -30.98
N LYS A 125 -5.52 -16.05 -31.27
CA LYS A 125 -6.04 -14.85 -30.59
C LYS A 125 -7.57 -14.75 -30.67
N ASN A 126 -8.14 -15.17 -31.79
CA ASN A 126 -9.57 -15.35 -31.99
C ASN A 126 -9.87 -16.78 -32.45
N GLY A 127 -10.33 -17.63 -31.52
CA GLY A 127 -10.65 -19.03 -31.81
C GLY A 127 -11.78 -19.25 -32.83
N SER A 128 -12.63 -18.24 -33.07
CA SER A 128 -13.69 -18.32 -34.08
C SER A 128 -13.23 -17.92 -35.49
N ASP A 129 -12.07 -17.29 -35.62
CA ASP A 129 -11.54 -16.85 -36.90
C ASP A 129 -10.42 -17.80 -37.36
N PRO A 130 -10.62 -18.58 -38.43
CA PRO A 130 -9.61 -19.49 -38.94
C PRO A 130 -8.31 -18.80 -39.33
N ALA A 131 -8.37 -17.55 -39.79
CA ALA A 131 -7.22 -16.74 -40.19
C ALA A 131 -6.51 -16.07 -39.01
N SER A 132 -7.06 -16.17 -37.78
CA SER A 132 -6.43 -15.61 -36.60
C SER A 132 -5.12 -16.33 -36.29
N GLY A 133 -4.03 -15.56 -36.25
CA GLY A 133 -2.72 -16.05 -35.87
C GLY A 133 -2.58 -16.38 -34.37
N PRO A 134 -1.46 -16.99 -33.97
CA PRO A 134 -1.19 -17.28 -32.58
C PRO A 134 -1.06 -16.00 -31.74
N PRO A 135 -1.34 -16.06 -30.43
CA PRO A 135 -0.99 -14.97 -29.53
C PRO A 135 0.53 -14.75 -29.46
N ASN A 136 0.93 -13.66 -28.83
CA ASN A 136 2.30 -13.39 -28.40
C ASN A 136 2.28 -12.79 -26.98
N GLU A 137 3.43 -12.56 -26.39
CA GLU A 137 3.59 -12.05 -25.02
C GLU A 137 3.01 -10.63 -24.84
N TYR A 138 2.81 -9.90 -25.94
CA TYR A 138 2.18 -8.58 -26.02
C TYR A 138 0.68 -8.63 -26.38
N THR A 139 0.11 -9.83 -26.54
CA THR A 139 -1.33 -9.98 -26.75
C THR A 139 -2.04 -9.60 -25.46
N MET A 140 -3.06 -8.76 -25.59
CA MET A 140 -3.78 -8.24 -24.44
C MET A 140 -4.84 -9.24 -23.98
N TYR A 141 -4.97 -9.38 -22.67
CA TYR A 141 -5.98 -10.21 -22.03
C TYR A 141 -6.71 -9.42 -20.95
N ARG A 142 -7.96 -9.77 -20.72
CA ARG A 142 -8.69 -9.35 -19.52
C ARG A 142 -8.11 -10.08 -18.32
N ILE A 143 -7.49 -9.35 -17.40
CA ILE A 143 -6.83 -9.97 -16.23
C ILE A 143 -7.78 -10.15 -15.04
N SER A 144 -9.02 -9.66 -15.15
CA SER A 144 -10.09 -9.91 -14.19
C SER A 144 -9.61 -9.65 -12.75
N SER A 145 -9.77 -10.59 -11.83
CA SER A 145 -9.45 -10.38 -10.41
C SER A 145 -7.97 -10.13 -10.11
N VAL A 146 -7.04 -10.33 -11.05
CA VAL A 146 -5.64 -9.89 -10.90
C VAL A 146 -5.57 -8.36 -10.73
N SER A 147 -6.58 -7.61 -11.22
CA SER A 147 -6.71 -6.16 -10.96
C SER A 147 -6.65 -5.79 -9.47
N LYS A 148 -7.00 -6.71 -8.56
CA LYS A 148 -6.97 -6.47 -7.11
C LYS A 148 -5.57 -6.27 -6.52
N ILE A 149 -4.52 -6.59 -7.25
CA ILE A 149 -3.14 -6.24 -6.85
C ILE A 149 -3.00 -4.71 -6.75
N PHE A 150 -3.60 -3.97 -7.67
CA PHE A 150 -3.41 -2.53 -7.83
C PHE A 150 -4.01 -1.66 -6.70
N PRO A 151 -5.22 -1.93 -6.15
CA PRO A 151 -5.70 -1.25 -4.95
C PRO A 151 -4.82 -1.49 -3.72
N VAL A 152 -4.21 -2.67 -3.63
CA VAL A 152 -3.28 -2.99 -2.53
C VAL A 152 -1.98 -2.20 -2.70
N LEU A 153 -1.43 -2.15 -3.91
CA LEU A 153 -0.27 -1.31 -4.21
C LEU A 153 -0.52 0.15 -3.86
N MET A 154 -1.71 0.67 -4.17
CA MET A 154 -2.11 2.03 -3.78
C MET A 154 -2.13 2.20 -2.26
N LEU A 155 -2.71 1.26 -1.51
CA LEU A 155 -2.72 1.30 -0.05
C LEU A 155 -1.31 1.37 0.54
N TYR A 156 -0.40 0.48 0.12
CA TYR A 156 0.97 0.48 0.62
C TYR A 156 1.72 1.76 0.23
N ARG A 157 1.51 2.25 -1.00
CA ARG A 157 2.16 3.47 -1.46
C ARG A 157 1.72 4.70 -0.66
N LEU A 158 0.41 4.84 -0.43
CA LEU A 158 -0.12 5.94 0.37
C LEU A 158 0.29 5.84 1.84
N TRP A 159 0.54 4.63 2.35
CA TRP A 159 1.11 4.41 3.67
C TRP A 159 2.56 4.89 3.76
N GLU A 160 3.40 4.54 2.79
CA GLU A 160 4.80 5.05 2.73
C GLU A 160 4.90 6.56 2.57
N GLU A 161 3.93 7.16 1.88
CA GLU A 161 3.81 8.60 1.68
C GLU A 161 3.20 9.31 2.91
N GLY A 162 2.73 8.57 3.92
CA GLY A 162 2.14 9.11 5.14
C GLY A 162 0.72 9.66 4.97
N THR A 163 0.09 9.48 3.80
CA THR A 163 -1.33 9.79 3.58
C THR A 163 -2.22 8.80 4.34
N VAL A 164 -1.82 7.52 4.34
CA VAL A 164 -2.38 6.51 5.23
C VAL A 164 -1.47 6.38 6.45
N ALA A 165 -1.99 6.62 7.66
CA ALA A 165 -1.17 6.58 8.86
C ALA A 165 -0.85 5.14 9.31
N SER A 166 -1.83 4.24 9.18
CA SER A 166 -1.66 2.83 9.49
C SER A 166 -2.50 1.97 8.55
N LEU A 167 -1.98 0.81 8.16
CA LEU A 167 -2.77 -0.20 7.45
C LEU A 167 -3.94 -0.72 8.32
N ASP A 168 -3.84 -0.60 9.64
CA ASP A 168 -4.89 -0.98 10.59
C ASP A 168 -5.84 0.17 10.92
N ASP A 169 -5.73 1.30 10.22
CA ASP A 169 -6.73 2.37 10.33
C ASP A 169 -8.13 1.86 9.95
N PRO A 170 -9.17 2.27 10.69
CA PRO A 170 -10.56 1.98 10.33
C PRO A 170 -10.94 2.73 9.05
N LEU A 171 -11.77 2.12 8.20
CA LEU A 171 -12.21 2.72 6.93
C LEU A 171 -12.92 4.07 7.17
N GLU A 172 -13.63 4.20 8.28
CA GLU A 172 -14.33 5.40 8.75
C GLU A 172 -13.41 6.63 8.81
N ARG A 173 -12.11 6.44 9.03
CA ARG A 173 -11.12 7.52 9.04
C ARG A 173 -10.98 8.20 7.68
N TYR A 174 -11.16 7.45 6.60
CA TYR A 174 -11.06 7.93 5.20
C TYR A 174 -12.43 8.05 4.54
N ALA A 175 -13.48 7.48 5.12
CA ALA A 175 -14.84 7.61 4.64
C ALA A 175 -15.76 7.83 5.83
N SER A 176 -15.90 9.07 6.29
CA SER A 176 -16.73 9.40 7.46
C SER A 176 -18.21 9.03 7.30
N ALA A 177 -18.70 8.90 6.06
CA ALA A 177 -20.04 8.44 5.75
C ALA A 177 -20.19 6.91 5.74
N PHE A 178 -19.11 6.15 5.92
CA PHE A 178 -19.14 4.69 6.01
C PHE A 178 -19.80 4.25 7.32
N THR A 179 -20.80 3.39 7.20
CA THR A 179 -21.43 2.68 8.31
C THR A 179 -21.97 1.37 7.75
N ILE A 180 -21.87 0.29 8.52
CA ILE A 180 -22.46 -1.00 8.19
C ILE A 180 -22.78 -1.75 9.49
N ASN A 181 -23.87 -2.52 9.49
CA ASN A 181 -24.27 -3.24 10.69
C ASN A 181 -23.39 -4.48 10.92
N ASN A 182 -22.93 -4.69 12.14
CA ASN A 182 -22.21 -5.90 12.53
C ASN A 182 -23.01 -6.72 13.56
N PRO A 183 -24.00 -7.54 13.13
CA PRO A 183 -24.74 -8.40 14.05
C PRO A 183 -23.88 -9.56 14.62
N LEU A 184 -22.66 -9.76 14.10
CA LEU A 184 -21.77 -10.87 14.45
C LEU A 184 -20.72 -10.48 15.51
N GLY A 185 -20.47 -9.17 15.71
CA GLY A 185 -19.43 -8.61 16.56
C GLY A 185 -19.74 -8.61 18.07
N MET A 186 -20.67 -9.45 18.52
CA MET A 186 -21.10 -9.58 19.92
C MET A 186 -20.62 -10.90 20.53
N THR A 187 -19.46 -11.43 20.11
CA THR A 187 -18.79 -12.44 20.94
C THR A 187 -18.11 -11.72 22.08
N SER A 188 -18.75 -11.80 23.24
CA SER A 188 -18.28 -11.36 24.54
C SER A 188 -16.76 -11.44 24.61
N ALA A 189 -16.09 -10.29 24.80
CA ALA A 189 -14.77 -10.32 25.40
C ALA A 189 -14.87 -11.24 26.63
N PRO A 190 -13.91 -12.15 26.88
CA PRO A 190 -13.93 -12.91 28.12
C PRO A 190 -14.04 -11.88 29.23
N GLN A 191 -15.13 -11.95 30.02
CA GLN A 191 -15.29 -11.11 31.21
C GLN A 191 -14.05 -11.34 32.04
N GLN A 192 -13.10 -10.42 31.96
CA GLN A 192 -11.99 -10.41 32.89
C GLN A 192 -12.60 -9.88 34.19
N LYS A 193 -13.16 -10.81 34.97
CA LYS A 193 -13.49 -10.56 36.38
C LYS A 193 -12.16 -10.30 37.08
N SER A 194 -11.71 -9.05 37.07
CA SER A 194 -10.71 -8.60 38.01
C SER A 194 -11.41 -8.53 39.37
N LEU A 195 -11.18 -9.52 40.21
CA LEU A 195 -11.57 -9.49 41.61
C LEU A 195 -10.60 -8.57 42.34
N VAL A 196 -10.88 -7.27 42.34
CA VAL A 196 -10.27 -6.33 43.28
C VAL A 196 -11.40 -5.51 43.90
N ASP A 197 -11.63 -5.76 45.19
CA ASP A 197 -12.38 -4.95 46.15
C ASP A 197 -13.68 -4.28 45.67
N GLY A 198 -14.71 -5.10 45.43
CA GLY A 198 -16.12 -4.73 45.64
C GLY A 198 -16.71 -3.58 44.82
N LEU A 199 -15.99 -3.04 43.85
CA LEU A 199 -16.49 -2.04 42.91
C LEU A 199 -16.47 -2.67 41.51
N GLU A 200 -17.66 -2.90 40.95
CA GLU A 200 -17.80 -3.28 39.54
C GLU A 200 -17.34 -2.11 38.66
N GLU A 201 -16.05 -2.08 38.29
CA GLU A 201 -15.64 -1.31 37.13
C GLU A 201 -16.27 -1.97 35.89
N VAL A 202 -17.29 -1.32 35.34
CA VAL A 202 -17.81 -1.61 34.01
C VAL A 202 -16.67 -1.38 33.04
N GLY A 203 -15.98 -2.46 32.67
CA GLY A 203 -14.99 -2.44 31.60
C GLY A 203 -15.58 -1.84 30.32
N PRO A 204 -14.77 -1.24 29.43
CA PRO A 204 -15.27 -0.59 28.23
C PRO A 204 -16.15 -1.58 27.46
N ALA A 205 -17.36 -1.13 27.10
CA ALA A 205 -18.31 -1.93 26.34
C ALA A 205 -17.62 -2.56 25.11
N PRO A 206 -17.96 -3.82 24.76
CA PRO A 206 -17.41 -4.46 23.57
C PRO A 206 -17.63 -3.55 22.35
N ARG A 207 -16.55 -3.13 21.72
CA ARG A 207 -16.63 -2.40 20.45
C ARG A 207 -16.63 -3.41 19.32
N PRO A 208 -17.52 -3.26 18.31
CA PRO A 208 -17.49 -4.12 17.14
C PRO A 208 -16.10 -4.12 16.50
N SER A 209 -15.64 -5.27 16.03
CA SER A 209 -14.39 -5.39 15.27
C SER A 209 -14.42 -4.43 14.07
N PRO A 210 -13.42 -3.54 13.89
CA PRO A 210 -13.47 -2.52 12.84
C PRO A 210 -13.17 -3.11 11.46
N VAL A 211 -13.75 -2.51 10.43
CA VAL A 211 -13.35 -2.73 9.03
C VAL A 211 -12.10 -1.89 8.76
N THR A 212 -10.91 -2.51 8.82
CA THR A 212 -9.64 -1.81 8.57
C THR A 212 -9.17 -1.96 7.13
N LEU A 213 -8.30 -1.05 6.68
CA LEU A 213 -7.73 -1.09 5.32
C LEU A 213 -6.99 -2.41 5.05
N ARG A 214 -6.20 -2.90 6.01
CA ARG A 214 -5.50 -4.20 5.97
C ARG A 214 -6.49 -5.34 5.76
N ARG A 215 -7.57 -5.36 6.56
CA ARG A 215 -8.59 -6.41 6.48
C ARG A 215 -9.33 -6.38 5.14
N MET A 216 -9.56 -5.20 4.55
CA MET A 216 -10.11 -5.09 3.20
C MET A 216 -9.16 -5.65 2.15
N ALA A 217 -7.87 -5.28 2.22
CA ALA A 217 -6.82 -5.75 1.32
C ALA A 217 -6.54 -7.27 1.44
N SER A 218 -6.88 -7.89 2.57
CA SER A 218 -6.64 -9.31 2.84
C SER A 218 -7.89 -10.19 2.81
N GLN A 219 -9.04 -9.69 2.32
CA GLN A 219 -10.33 -10.41 2.32
C GLN A 219 -10.83 -10.83 3.72
N LEU A 220 -10.42 -10.11 4.77
CA LEU A 220 -10.79 -10.33 6.17
C LEU A 220 -11.72 -9.24 6.73
N SER A 221 -12.25 -8.35 5.89
CA SER A 221 -13.08 -7.23 6.34
C SER A 221 -14.51 -7.60 6.72
N GLY A 222 -14.98 -8.81 6.40
CA GLY A 222 -16.37 -9.19 6.59
C GLY A 222 -17.36 -8.47 5.67
N LEU A 223 -16.89 -7.61 4.76
CA LEU A 223 -17.76 -6.93 3.80
C LEU A 223 -18.42 -7.93 2.84
N PRO A 224 -19.68 -7.72 2.44
CA PRO A 224 -20.36 -8.55 1.44
C PRO A 224 -19.56 -8.72 0.15
N ARG A 225 -19.87 -9.77 -0.63
CA ARG A 225 -19.20 -10.05 -1.91
C ARG A 225 -19.28 -8.85 -2.87
N ARG A 226 -20.43 -8.17 -2.87
CA ARG A 226 -20.88 -7.04 -3.71
C ARG A 226 -21.93 -6.24 -2.92
N LEU A 227 -22.16 -4.98 -3.29
CA LEU A 227 -23.29 -4.16 -2.82
C LEU A 227 -24.63 -4.86 -3.08
N ARG A 228 -25.49 -4.87 -2.06
CA ARG A 228 -26.86 -5.38 -2.13
C ARG A 228 -27.66 -4.67 -3.24
N SER A 229 -28.54 -5.41 -3.90
CA SER A 229 -29.43 -4.90 -4.97
C SER A 229 -28.72 -4.25 -6.15
N THR A 230 -27.43 -4.56 -6.37
CA THR A 230 -26.65 -4.10 -7.52
C THR A 230 -26.12 -5.27 -8.36
N SER A 231 -25.70 -4.97 -9.59
CA SER A 231 -24.92 -5.90 -10.41
C SER A 231 -23.44 -5.52 -10.42
N LEU A 232 -22.59 -6.41 -10.94
CA LEU A 232 -21.19 -6.09 -11.20
C LEU A 232 -21.00 -4.97 -12.24
N LEU A 233 -22.06 -4.57 -12.95
CA LEU A 233 -22.05 -3.52 -13.97
C LEU A 233 -22.59 -2.20 -13.43
N TRP A 234 -22.85 -2.10 -12.13
CA TRP A 234 -23.40 -0.92 -11.48
C TRP A 234 -22.49 0.30 -11.66
N ARG A 235 -23.08 1.46 -11.97
CA ARG A 235 -22.37 2.69 -12.37
C ARG A 235 -22.64 3.88 -11.44
N GLY A 236 -23.07 3.60 -10.21
CA GLY A 236 -23.26 4.66 -9.23
C GLY A 236 -21.94 5.19 -8.67
N SER A 237 -22.05 6.16 -7.77
CA SER A 237 -20.95 6.84 -7.11
C SER A 237 -20.50 6.12 -5.84
N THR A 238 -19.30 6.43 -5.36
CA THR A 238 -18.83 5.97 -4.05
C THR A 238 -19.74 6.44 -2.91
N GLN A 239 -20.35 7.63 -3.01
CA GLN A 239 -21.29 8.11 -2.01
C GLN A 239 -22.58 7.29 -1.97
N GLU A 240 -23.12 6.90 -3.13
CA GLU A 240 -24.26 5.99 -3.22
C GLU A 240 -23.90 4.60 -2.67
N ALA A 241 -22.68 4.11 -2.96
CA ALA A 241 -22.20 2.84 -2.41
C ALA A 241 -22.14 2.88 -0.87
N LEU A 242 -21.59 3.95 -0.30
CA LEU A 242 -21.58 4.17 1.16
C LEU A 242 -23.00 4.25 1.73
N SER A 243 -23.93 4.90 1.03
CA SER A 243 -25.33 4.95 1.45
C SER A 243 -25.99 3.58 1.48
N LEU A 244 -25.75 2.73 0.47
CA LEU A 244 -26.28 1.37 0.41
C LEU A 244 -25.74 0.48 1.54
N LEU A 245 -24.52 0.74 2.02
CA LEU A 245 -23.89 -0.05 3.09
C LEU A 245 -24.49 0.21 4.47
N LYS A 246 -25.11 1.37 4.69
CA LYS A 246 -25.75 1.72 5.97
C LYS A 246 -26.82 0.72 6.40
N ASP A 247 -27.58 0.22 5.41
CA ASP A 247 -28.67 -0.74 5.60
C ASP A 247 -28.23 -2.20 5.32
N ASP A 248 -26.93 -2.43 5.14
CA ASP A 248 -26.34 -3.75 4.93
C ASP A 248 -25.74 -4.31 6.22
N VAL A 249 -25.32 -5.58 6.17
CA VAL A 249 -24.71 -6.30 7.29
C VAL A 249 -23.37 -6.91 6.88
N LEU A 250 -22.42 -6.94 7.81
CA LEU A 250 -21.22 -7.75 7.65
C LEU A 250 -21.59 -9.23 7.59
N VAL A 251 -20.94 -9.97 6.68
CA VAL A 251 -21.15 -11.42 6.49
C VAL A 251 -20.23 -12.28 7.35
N ALA A 252 -19.23 -11.67 7.97
CA ALA A 252 -18.34 -12.25 8.96
C ALA A 252 -17.84 -11.15 9.89
N ASP A 253 -17.51 -11.48 11.14
CA ASP A 253 -16.86 -10.51 12.02
C ASP A 253 -15.44 -10.19 11.50
N PRO A 254 -15.05 -8.91 11.33
CA PRO A 254 -13.77 -8.55 10.74
C PRO A 254 -12.56 -9.21 11.44
N GLY A 255 -11.70 -9.85 10.65
CA GLY A 255 -10.51 -10.56 11.12
C GLY A 255 -10.71 -12.04 11.46
N THR A 256 -11.96 -12.53 11.54
CA THR A 256 -12.23 -13.91 11.99
C THR A 256 -12.26 -14.94 10.86
N ARG A 257 -12.71 -14.55 9.67
CA ARG A 257 -12.84 -15.45 8.51
C ARG A 257 -12.56 -14.73 7.20
N CYS A 258 -11.85 -15.40 6.31
CA CYS A 258 -11.68 -14.94 4.94
C CYS A 258 -13.00 -15.06 4.16
N HIS A 259 -13.46 -13.95 3.61
CA HIS A 259 -14.61 -13.89 2.70
C HIS A 259 -14.25 -13.05 1.49
N TYR A 260 -14.27 -13.68 0.31
CA TYR A 260 -13.93 -12.99 -0.92
C TYR A 260 -14.94 -11.86 -1.20
N SER A 261 -14.44 -10.63 -1.31
CA SER A 261 -15.21 -9.43 -1.58
C SER A 261 -14.61 -8.66 -2.74
N THR A 262 -15.46 -8.41 -3.75
CA THR A 262 -15.14 -7.45 -4.84
C THR A 262 -15.45 -6.03 -4.37
N LEU A 263 -16.49 -5.87 -3.55
CA LEU A 263 -16.83 -4.63 -2.89
C LEU A 263 -15.65 -4.07 -2.09
N ALA A 264 -15.00 -4.86 -1.25
CA ALA A 264 -13.89 -4.40 -0.41
C ALA A 264 -12.79 -3.72 -1.24
N PHE A 265 -12.39 -4.31 -2.36
CA PHE A 265 -11.31 -3.79 -3.20
C PHE A 265 -11.71 -2.53 -3.98
N SER A 266 -12.93 -2.48 -4.52
CA SER A 266 -13.41 -1.28 -5.20
C SER A 266 -13.63 -0.13 -4.23
N LEU A 267 -14.19 -0.42 -3.04
CA LEU A 267 -14.37 0.58 -2.00
C LEU A 267 -13.03 1.13 -1.52
N LEU A 268 -12.07 0.25 -1.23
CA LEU A 268 -10.70 0.62 -0.85
C LEU A 268 -10.07 1.56 -1.88
N ALA A 269 -10.08 1.15 -3.15
CA ALA A 269 -9.51 1.93 -4.25
C ALA A 269 -10.11 3.34 -4.37
N HIS A 270 -11.45 3.44 -4.38
CA HIS A 270 -12.11 4.73 -4.57
C HIS A 270 -11.98 5.64 -3.35
N VAL A 271 -12.08 5.10 -2.14
CA VAL A 271 -11.90 5.87 -0.90
C VAL A 271 -10.48 6.41 -0.80
N LEU A 272 -9.47 5.57 -1.06
CA LEU A 272 -8.08 6.01 -1.05
C LEU A 272 -7.80 7.06 -2.14
N ALA A 273 -8.33 6.86 -3.36
CA ALA A 273 -8.14 7.82 -4.44
C ALA A 273 -8.69 9.22 -4.14
N ALA A 274 -9.80 9.31 -3.39
CA ALA A 274 -10.35 10.58 -2.94
C ALA A 274 -9.42 11.37 -1.99
N HIS A 275 -8.42 10.71 -1.40
CA HIS A 275 -7.40 11.32 -0.52
C HIS A 275 -6.10 11.65 -1.26
N THR A 276 -6.10 11.53 -2.59
CA THR A 276 -4.96 11.88 -3.45
C THR A 276 -5.27 13.11 -4.28
N VAL A 277 -4.22 13.78 -4.78
CA VAL A 277 -4.37 14.94 -5.68
C VAL A 277 -5.15 14.58 -6.95
N GLN A 278 -4.99 13.34 -7.43
CA GLN A 278 -5.67 12.85 -8.63
C GLN A 278 -7.18 12.74 -8.44
N GLY A 279 -7.65 12.40 -7.23
CA GLY A 279 -9.07 12.14 -6.95
C GLY A 279 -9.68 10.96 -7.73
N ASP A 280 -8.91 10.32 -8.61
CA ASP A 280 -9.35 9.25 -9.51
C ASP A 280 -8.37 8.07 -9.44
N TYR A 281 -8.92 6.88 -9.16
CA TYR A 281 -8.14 5.68 -8.97
C TYR A 281 -7.41 5.24 -10.24
N GLN A 282 -8.07 5.30 -11.40
CA GLN A 282 -7.50 4.79 -12.64
C GLN A 282 -6.32 5.64 -13.08
N ARG A 283 -6.45 6.97 -12.95
CA ARG A 283 -5.39 7.93 -13.19
C ARG A 283 -4.22 7.74 -12.21
N TRP A 284 -4.51 7.54 -10.92
CA TRP A 284 -3.45 7.28 -9.93
C TRP A 284 -2.67 6.00 -10.30
N ILE A 285 -3.34 4.90 -10.66
CA ILE A 285 -2.67 3.67 -11.08
C ILE A 285 -1.83 3.88 -12.35
N LEU A 286 -2.34 4.62 -13.33
CA LEU A 286 -1.58 4.93 -14.55
C LEU A 286 -0.28 5.68 -14.20
N GLU A 287 -0.39 6.81 -13.52
CA GLU A 287 0.73 7.73 -13.25
C GLU A 287 1.72 7.19 -12.20
N LYS A 288 1.24 6.44 -11.20
CA LYS A 288 2.05 6.03 -10.04
C LYS A 288 2.53 4.58 -10.10
N VAL A 289 1.92 3.75 -10.96
CA VAL A 289 2.28 2.34 -11.07
C VAL A 289 2.64 1.97 -12.50
N LEU A 290 1.75 2.16 -13.47
CA LEU A 290 1.93 1.61 -14.81
C LEU A 290 3.02 2.35 -15.61
N GLU A 291 2.99 3.68 -15.63
CA GLU A 291 3.98 4.49 -16.34
C GLU A 291 5.40 4.31 -15.79
N PRO A 292 5.64 4.39 -14.46
CA PRO A 292 6.96 4.12 -13.90
C PRO A 292 7.49 2.74 -14.27
N LEU A 293 6.63 1.72 -14.24
CA LEU A 293 6.98 0.33 -14.57
C LEU A 293 7.06 0.04 -16.08
N GLY A 294 6.78 1.03 -16.93
CA GLY A 294 6.74 0.85 -18.38
C GLY A 294 5.68 -0.17 -18.83
N MET A 295 4.59 -0.32 -18.09
CA MET A 295 3.47 -1.23 -18.39
C MET A 295 2.47 -0.58 -19.36
N ALA A 296 2.94 -0.20 -20.55
CA ALA A 296 2.19 0.57 -21.53
C ALA A 296 1.00 -0.18 -22.16
N ASP A 297 0.97 -1.51 -22.04
CA ASP A 297 -0.09 -2.38 -22.56
C ASP A 297 -1.02 -2.89 -21.46
N THR A 298 -1.09 -2.13 -20.36
CA THR A 298 -1.93 -2.40 -19.19
C THR A 298 -2.83 -1.21 -18.91
N GLY A 299 -4.09 -1.45 -18.58
CA GLY A 299 -5.01 -0.35 -18.29
C GLY A 299 -6.45 -0.80 -18.07
N PHE A 300 -7.38 0.16 -18.11
CA PHE A 300 -8.81 -0.09 -17.82
C PHE A 300 -9.73 0.12 -19.02
N ASP A 301 -9.36 0.97 -19.97
CA ASP A 301 -10.21 1.40 -21.08
C ASP A 301 -9.97 0.55 -22.33
N LEU A 302 -11.04 -0.07 -22.83
CA LEU A 302 -11.02 -0.92 -24.02
C LEU A 302 -11.25 -0.07 -25.28
N THR A 303 -10.30 0.80 -25.59
CA THR A 303 -10.29 1.63 -26.81
C THR A 303 -10.24 0.75 -28.07
N PRO A 304 -10.53 1.28 -29.28
CA PRO A 304 -10.43 0.50 -30.52
C PRO A 304 -9.04 -0.13 -30.73
N SER A 305 -7.96 0.57 -30.39
CA SER A 305 -6.59 0.06 -30.49
C SER A 305 -6.29 -1.07 -29.51
N VAL A 306 -6.82 -0.99 -28.28
CA VAL A 306 -6.73 -2.07 -27.29
C VAL A 306 -7.54 -3.29 -27.75
N ARG A 307 -8.78 -3.07 -28.23
CA ARG A 307 -9.65 -4.16 -28.71
C ARG A 307 -9.03 -4.93 -29.89
N ALA A 308 -8.33 -4.25 -30.78
CA ALA A 308 -7.66 -4.89 -31.91
C ALA A 308 -6.51 -5.83 -31.49
N ARG A 309 -5.93 -5.62 -30.30
CA ARG A 309 -4.85 -6.45 -29.75
C ARG A 309 -5.30 -7.44 -28.68
N LEU A 310 -6.57 -7.37 -28.29
CA LEU A 310 -7.15 -8.22 -27.25
C LEU A 310 -7.43 -9.62 -27.81
N ALA A 311 -7.03 -10.66 -27.08
CA ALA A 311 -7.51 -12.00 -27.32
C ALA A 311 -9.02 -12.08 -27.02
N VAL A 312 -9.76 -12.79 -27.88
CA VAL A 312 -11.19 -13.03 -27.70
C VAL A 312 -11.37 -14.11 -26.64
N GLY A 313 -12.07 -13.77 -25.56
CA GLY A 313 -12.46 -14.75 -24.56
C GLY A 313 -13.59 -15.64 -25.06
N PHE A 314 -13.65 -16.89 -24.58
CA PHE A 314 -14.69 -17.84 -24.95
C PHE A 314 -15.28 -18.48 -23.69
N TYR A 315 -16.58 -18.75 -23.72
CA TYR A 315 -17.21 -19.64 -22.75
C TYR A 315 -16.84 -21.10 -23.06
N GLY A 316 -17.02 -22.01 -22.09
CA GLY A 316 -16.81 -23.45 -22.31
C GLY A 316 -17.71 -24.04 -23.42
N SER A 317 -18.79 -23.35 -23.78
CA SER A 317 -19.65 -23.67 -24.93
C SER A 317 -19.07 -23.28 -26.30
N GLY A 318 -17.90 -22.64 -26.34
CA GLY A 318 -17.26 -22.14 -27.56
C GLY A 318 -17.83 -20.82 -28.10
N ARG A 319 -18.79 -20.19 -27.40
CA ARG A 319 -19.30 -18.87 -27.78
C ARG A 319 -18.36 -17.76 -27.29
N PRO A 320 -18.11 -16.71 -28.09
CA PRO A 320 -17.34 -15.54 -27.64
C PRO A 320 -17.94 -14.94 -26.37
N ALA A 321 -17.09 -14.68 -25.39
CA ALA A 321 -17.43 -14.00 -24.16
C ALA A 321 -17.44 -12.48 -24.41
N PRO A 322 -18.56 -11.78 -24.13
CA PRO A 322 -18.63 -10.34 -24.32
C PRO A 322 -17.74 -9.59 -23.32
N LEU A 323 -17.31 -8.39 -23.72
CA LEU A 323 -16.54 -7.49 -22.88
C LEU A 323 -17.49 -6.63 -22.05
N TYR A 324 -17.45 -6.80 -20.73
CA TYR A 324 -18.27 -6.03 -19.80
C TYR A 324 -17.52 -4.83 -19.21
N ASN A 325 -18.24 -3.71 -19.08
CA ASN A 325 -17.82 -2.58 -18.26
C ASN A 325 -18.42 -2.74 -16.85
N LEU A 326 -17.55 -3.01 -15.88
CA LEU A 326 -17.81 -3.22 -14.46
C LEU A 326 -18.16 -1.92 -13.71
N GLY A 327 -18.18 -0.76 -14.38
CA GLY A 327 -18.64 0.50 -13.79
C GLY A 327 -17.86 0.87 -12.52
N TRP A 328 -18.55 1.01 -11.39
CA TRP A 328 -17.91 1.30 -10.11
C TRP A 328 -16.97 0.18 -9.65
N TYR A 329 -17.19 -1.06 -10.08
CA TYR A 329 -16.37 -2.21 -9.71
C TYR A 329 -15.05 -2.36 -10.48
N ARG A 330 -14.72 -1.42 -11.37
CA ARG A 330 -13.50 -1.43 -12.19
C ARG A 330 -12.22 -1.78 -11.43
N PRO A 331 -11.91 -1.20 -10.25
CA PRO A 331 -10.67 -1.50 -9.52
C PRO A 331 -10.50 -2.98 -9.17
N SER A 332 -11.62 -3.69 -8.97
CA SER A 332 -11.61 -5.08 -8.54
C SER A 332 -11.49 -6.10 -9.67
N GLY A 333 -11.64 -5.71 -10.94
CA GLY A 333 -11.79 -6.70 -12.00
C GLY A 333 -11.76 -6.25 -13.46
N GLN A 334 -11.56 -4.97 -13.77
CA GLN A 334 -11.67 -4.48 -15.16
C GLN A 334 -10.34 -4.34 -15.91
N MET A 335 -9.18 -4.57 -15.30
CA MET A 335 -7.96 -4.30 -16.05
C MET A 335 -7.76 -5.29 -17.20
N TYR A 336 -7.12 -4.80 -18.25
CA TYR A 336 -6.42 -5.62 -19.23
C TYR A 336 -4.91 -5.47 -19.00
N SER A 337 -4.15 -6.46 -19.45
CA SER A 337 -2.68 -6.43 -19.45
C SER A 337 -2.15 -7.43 -20.48
N THR A 338 -0.84 -7.56 -20.57
CA THR A 338 -0.12 -8.54 -21.38
C THR A 338 0.72 -9.43 -20.46
N ALA A 339 1.16 -10.59 -20.95
CA ALA A 339 2.06 -11.43 -20.17
C ALA A 339 3.41 -10.73 -19.94
N ALA A 340 3.87 -9.93 -20.92
CA ALA A 340 5.08 -9.12 -20.80
C ALA A 340 4.97 -8.03 -19.72
N ASP A 341 3.85 -7.32 -19.63
CA ASP A 341 3.67 -6.29 -18.59
C ASP A 341 3.48 -6.90 -17.20
N LEU A 342 2.70 -7.98 -17.07
CA LEU A 342 2.58 -8.69 -15.79
C LEU A 342 3.92 -9.27 -15.33
N ALA A 343 4.80 -9.67 -16.26
CA ALA A 343 6.16 -10.08 -15.92
C ALA A 343 6.96 -8.93 -15.30
N LYS A 344 6.89 -7.71 -15.83
CA LYS A 344 7.53 -6.52 -15.22
C LYS A 344 7.04 -6.28 -13.80
N LEU A 345 5.72 -6.35 -13.59
CA LEU A 345 5.13 -6.21 -12.25
C LEU A 345 5.63 -7.33 -11.31
N ALA A 346 5.66 -8.58 -11.78
CA ALA A 346 6.11 -9.71 -10.99
C ALA A 346 7.60 -9.62 -10.62
N MET A 347 8.47 -9.19 -11.55
CA MET A 347 9.88 -8.94 -11.26
C MET A 347 10.03 -7.95 -10.12
N VAL A 348 9.35 -6.79 -10.21
CA VAL A 348 9.43 -5.75 -9.17
C VAL A 348 8.93 -6.23 -7.81
N LEU A 349 7.82 -6.99 -7.78
CA LEU A 349 7.29 -7.55 -6.54
C LEU A 349 8.21 -8.61 -5.91
N LEU A 350 9.02 -9.30 -6.72
CA LEU A 350 10.03 -10.25 -6.27
C LEU A 350 11.38 -9.57 -5.93
N GLY A 351 11.45 -8.23 -6.02
CA GLY A 351 12.69 -7.47 -5.81
C GLY A 351 13.67 -7.52 -6.99
N GLY A 352 13.24 -8.07 -8.14
CA GLY A 352 13.97 -8.07 -9.40
C GLY A 352 13.77 -6.78 -10.19
N GLY A 353 14.85 -6.26 -10.76
CA GLY A 353 14.84 -5.10 -11.66
C GLY A 353 15.29 -3.79 -10.99
N PRO A 354 15.62 -2.76 -11.80
CA PRO A 354 16.20 -1.51 -11.30
C PRO A 354 15.16 -0.59 -10.64
N GLN A 355 13.87 -0.80 -10.89
CA GLN A 355 12.80 0.06 -10.42
C GLN A 355 12.16 -0.51 -9.14
N ARG A 356 11.93 0.36 -8.16
CA ARG A 356 11.24 0.00 -6.91
C ARG A 356 9.90 0.71 -6.86
N LEU A 357 8.84 -0.06 -6.60
CA LEU A 357 7.49 0.49 -6.42
C LEU A 357 7.21 0.84 -4.95
N LEU A 358 7.67 -0.02 -4.05
CA LEU A 358 7.58 0.11 -2.59
C LEU A 358 8.99 0.06 -2.00
N ARG A 359 9.17 0.61 -0.81
CA ARG A 359 10.38 0.51 -0.01
C ARG A 359 10.52 -0.94 0.51
N PRO A 360 11.75 -1.46 0.61
CA PRO A 360 11.99 -2.69 1.37
C PRO A 360 11.62 -2.48 2.84
N ASP A 361 11.08 -3.51 3.48
CA ASP A 361 10.79 -3.53 4.92
C ASP A 361 12.05 -3.46 5.79
#